data_AF-A0A920UL78-F1
#
_entry.id   AF-A0A920UL78-F1
#
_cell.length_a   1.000
_cell.length_b   1.000
_cell.length_c   1.000
_cell.angle_alpha   90.00
_cell.angle_beta   90.00
_cell.angle_gamma   90.00
#
_symmetry.space_group_name_H-M   'P 1'
#
loop_
_entity.id
_entity.type
_entity.pdbx_description
1 polymer ?
#
loop_
_entity_poly.entity_id
_entity_poly.type
_entity_poly.pdbx_seq_one_letter_code
_entity_poly.pdbx_strand_id
1 'polypeptide(L)'
;MANKKGTALLMVFVDIDTEQDADFNKWYNEEHIPDLLALPGFLNGARYEASKGGPRYLACYELETAETLKTRNISLLGNIHRNGRRGLRSLLTVGIM
;
A
#
# COMPACT_ATOMS: atom_id res chain seq x y z
N MET A 1 6.97 18.30 -16.67
CA MET A 1 6.25 17.08 -16.26
C MET A 1 6.78 16.67 -14.89
N ALA A 2 5.91 16.32 -13.93
CA ALA A 2 6.38 15.84 -12.63
C ALA A 2 7.14 14.50 -12.79
N ASN A 3 8.27 14.35 -12.12
CA ASN A 3 9.02 13.10 -12.15
C ASN A 3 8.24 12.03 -11.38
N LYS A 4 7.94 10.91 -12.05
CA LYS A 4 7.16 9.78 -11.48
C LYS A 4 8.03 8.60 -11.05
N LYS A 5 9.36 8.73 -11.16
CA LYS A 5 10.33 7.70 -10.79
C LYS A 5 11.35 8.27 -9.81
N GLY A 6 11.61 7.54 -8.74
CA GLY A 6 12.63 7.91 -7.77
C GLY A 6 13.72 6.84 -7.68
N THR A 7 14.40 6.81 -6.55
CA THR A 7 15.54 5.92 -6.31
C THR A 7 15.20 4.74 -5.39
N ALA A 8 13.93 4.63 -4.96
CA ALA A 8 13.47 3.53 -4.11
C ALA A 8 12.04 3.09 -4.47
N LEU A 9 11.73 1.83 -4.18
CA LEU A 9 10.43 1.22 -4.40
C LEU A 9 9.92 0.58 -3.10
N LEU A 10 8.69 0.92 -2.69
CA LEU A 10 7.98 0.21 -1.64
C LEU A 10 7.06 -0.83 -2.29
N MET A 11 7.22 -2.09 -1.93
CA MET A 11 6.33 -3.18 -2.35
C MET A 11 5.60 -3.75 -1.15
N VAL A 12 4.28 -3.89 -1.28
CA VAL A 12 3.39 -4.44 -0.25
C VAL A 12 2.60 -5.58 -0.86
N PHE A 13 2.77 -6.77 -0.29
CA PHE A 13 2.05 -7.98 -0.67
C PHE A 13 0.95 -8.26 0.34
N VAL A 14 -0.26 -8.56 -0.14
CA VAL A 14 -1.44 -8.77 0.72
C VAL A 14 -2.23 -9.98 0.26
N ASP A 15 -2.53 -10.88 1.20
CA ASP A 15 -3.63 -11.82 1.10
C ASP A 15 -4.79 -11.31 1.96
N ILE A 16 -6.01 -11.54 1.47
CA ILE A 16 -7.26 -11.09 2.07
C ILE A 16 -8.29 -12.21 1.96
N ASP A 17 -9.11 -12.37 3.00
CA ASP A 17 -10.25 -13.29 2.94
C ASP A 17 -11.23 -12.83 1.85
N THR A 18 -11.81 -13.78 1.12
CA THR A 18 -12.70 -13.49 -0.02
C THR A 18 -13.90 -12.64 0.38
N GLU A 19 -14.40 -12.78 1.60
CA GLU A 19 -15.50 -11.98 2.16
C GLU A 19 -15.15 -10.50 2.34
N GLN A 20 -13.86 -10.18 2.49
CA GLN A 20 -13.36 -8.83 2.75
C GLN A 20 -12.78 -8.17 1.50
N ASP A 21 -12.69 -8.91 0.40
CA ASP A 21 -12.03 -8.50 -0.84
C ASP A 21 -12.60 -7.21 -1.45
N ALA A 22 -13.93 -7.12 -1.54
CA ALA A 22 -14.59 -5.95 -2.12
C ALA A 22 -14.40 -4.69 -1.26
N ASP A 23 -14.60 -4.81 0.06
CA ASP A 23 -14.43 -3.72 1.01
C ASP A 23 -12.96 -3.27 1.06
N PHE A 24 -12.01 -4.22 1.03
CA PHE A 24 -10.58 -3.96 0.95
C PHE A 24 -10.22 -3.16 -0.31
N ASN A 25 -10.65 -3.62 -1.49
CA ASN A 25 -10.35 -2.94 -2.75
C ASN A 25 -10.95 -1.55 -2.83
N LYS A 26 -12.17 -1.36 -2.30
CA LYS A 26 -12.82 -0.06 -2.23
C LYS A 26 -11.99 0.91 -1.38
N TRP A 27 -11.68 0.54 -0.13
CA TRP A 27 -10.86 1.36 0.76
C TRP A 27 -9.49 1.67 0.15
N TYR A 28 -8.85 0.67 -0.47
CA TYR A 28 -7.50 0.85 -1.01
C TYR A 28 -7.47 1.89 -2.15
N ASN A 29 -8.48 1.86 -3.01
CA ASN A 29 -8.56 2.74 -4.18
C ASN A 29 -9.11 4.13 -3.84
N GLU A 30 -10.08 4.22 -2.94
CA GLU A 30 -10.77 5.48 -2.61
C GLU A 30 -10.08 6.28 -1.50
N GLU A 31 -9.37 5.60 -0.59
CA GLU A 31 -8.78 6.24 0.60
C GLU A 31 -7.26 6.02 0.66
N HIS A 32 -6.80 4.77 0.66
CA HIS A 32 -5.40 4.45 0.98
C HIS A 32 -4.39 5.01 -0.04
N ILE A 33 -4.61 4.78 -1.34
CA ILE A 33 -3.71 5.28 -2.38
C ILE A 33 -3.70 6.81 -2.41
N PRO A 34 -4.85 7.51 -2.45
CA PRO A 34 -4.86 8.97 -2.40
C PRO A 34 -4.11 9.53 -1.19
N ASP A 35 -4.33 8.97 0.00
CA ASP A 35 -3.68 9.42 1.23
C ASP A 35 -2.16 9.22 1.19
N LEU A 36 -1.69 8.08 0.66
CA LEU A 36 -0.25 7.82 0.52
C LEU A 36 0.40 8.70 -0.55
N LEU A 37 -0.23 8.88 -1.70
CA LEU A 37 0.31 9.71 -2.78
C LEU A 37 0.28 11.20 -2.46
N ALA A 38 -0.48 11.62 -1.44
CA ALA A 38 -0.43 12.98 -0.90
C ALA A 38 0.79 13.21 0.03
N LEU A 39 1.48 12.16 0.48
CA LEU A 39 2.64 12.30 1.35
C LEU A 39 3.88 12.77 0.56
N PRO A 40 4.70 13.66 1.14
CA PRO A 40 5.98 14.04 0.54
C PRO A 40 6.87 12.83 0.29
N GLY A 41 7.45 12.77 -0.92
CA GLY A 41 8.36 11.71 -1.36
C GLY A 41 7.68 10.50 -2.00
N PHE A 42 6.35 10.38 -1.98
CA PHE A 42 5.61 9.41 -2.78
C PHE A 42 5.34 9.99 -4.17
N LEU A 43 5.78 9.30 -5.22
CA LEU A 43 5.78 9.83 -6.59
C LEU A 43 4.72 9.18 -7.47
N ASN A 44 4.46 7.89 -7.26
CA ASN A 44 3.52 7.12 -8.06
C ASN A 44 3.09 5.86 -7.31
N GLY A 45 1.96 5.28 -7.72
CA GLY A 45 1.42 4.04 -7.15
C GLY A 45 0.79 3.16 -8.23
N ALA A 46 0.95 1.85 -8.09
CA ALA A 46 0.30 0.84 -8.92
C ALA A 46 -0.17 -0.34 -8.07
N ARG A 47 -1.29 -0.96 -8.47
CA ARG A 47 -1.81 -2.18 -7.86
C ARG A 47 -1.93 -3.27 -8.89
N TYR A 48 -1.68 -4.49 -8.43
CA TYR A 48 -1.76 -5.70 -9.22
C TYR A 48 -2.55 -6.74 -8.43
N GLU A 49 -3.37 -7.49 -9.15
CA GLU A 49 -4.04 -8.70 -8.66
C GLU A 49 -3.39 -9.92 -9.32
N ALA A 50 -3.08 -10.92 -8.51
CA ALA A 50 -2.52 -12.17 -9.01
C ALA A 50 -3.58 -12.90 -9.86
N SER A 51 -3.21 -13.26 -11.09
CA SER A 51 -4.08 -14.09 -11.93
C SER A 51 -4.09 -15.55 -11.50
N LYS A 52 -3.05 -16.00 -10.78
CA LYS A 52 -2.88 -17.35 -10.21
C LYS A 52 -1.98 -17.28 -8.97
N GLY A 53 -2.27 -18.14 -7.98
CA GLY A 53 -1.47 -18.23 -6.76
C GLY A 53 -1.69 -17.06 -5.80
N GLY A 54 -0.71 -16.81 -4.91
CA GLY A 54 -0.73 -15.68 -4.00
C GLY A 54 0.69 -15.19 -3.66
N PRO A 55 0.82 -14.04 -2.97
CA PRO A 55 -0.28 -13.24 -2.40
C PRO A 55 -1.21 -12.61 -3.43
N ARG A 56 -2.51 -12.49 -3.11
CA ARG A 56 -3.55 -12.05 -4.06
C ARG A 56 -3.31 -10.65 -4.61
N TYR A 57 -2.77 -9.74 -3.80
CA TYR A 57 -2.50 -8.37 -4.21
C TYR A 57 -1.05 -7.97 -4.01
N LEU A 58 -0.57 -7.13 -4.94
CA LEU A 58 0.67 -6.38 -4.82
C LEU A 58 0.36 -4.89 -5.02
N ALA A 59 0.82 -4.05 -4.11
CA ALA A 59 0.89 -2.61 -4.31
C ALA A 59 2.36 -2.17 -4.39
N CYS A 60 2.67 -1.34 -5.39
CA CYS A 60 3.99 -0.78 -5.61
C CYS A 60 3.90 0.74 -5.54
N TYR A 61 4.81 1.36 -4.78
CA TYR A 61 4.92 2.81 -4.68
C TYR A 61 6.33 3.26 -5.03
N GLU A 62 6.44 4.18 -5.98
CA GLU A 62 7.68 4.86 -6.34
C GLU A 62 7.97 5.95 -5.30
N LEU A 63 9.16 5.90 -4.72
CA LEU A 63 9.59 6.85 -3.70
C LEU A 63 10.80 7.65 -4.19
N GLU A 64 10.86 8.92 -3.84
CA GLU A 64 11.99 9.79 -4.17
C GLU A 64 13.32 9.18 -3.72
N THR A 65 13.40 8.79 -2.45
CA THR A 65 14.47 7.97 -1.86
C THR A 65 13.94 7.02 -0.78
N ALA A 66 14.76 6.07 -0.34
CA ALA A 66 14.41 5.13 0.73
C ALA A 66 14.13 5.84 2.09
N GLU A 67 14.68 7.04 2.29
CA GLU A 67 14.51 7.88 3.48
C GLU A 67 13.09 8.42 3.61
N THR A 68 12.34 8.49 2.50
CA THR A 68 10.91 8.85 2.49
C THR A 68 10.14 8.05 3.54
N LEU A 69 10.46 6.75 3.66
CA LEU A 69 9.89 5.83 4.64
C LEU A 69 10.27 6.18 6.09
N LYS A 70 11.41 6.81 6.35
CA LYS A 70 11.83 7.14 7.73
C LYS A 70 11.05 8.33 8.31
N THR A 71 10.26 9.03 7.50
CA THR A 71 9.44 10.16 7.94
C THR A 71 8.31 9.70 8.87
N ARG A 72 7.93 10.52 9.86
CA ARG A 72 6.93 10.24 10.93
C ARG A 72 5.51 9.82 10.47
N ASN A 73 5.26 9.67 9.17
CA ASN A 73 3.95 9.36 8.56
C ASN A 73 3.77 7.88 8.13
N ILE A 74 4.73 6.99 8.40
CA ILE A 74 4.59 5.55 8.09
C ILE A 74 3.41 4.86 8.79
N SER A 75 2.83 5.46 9.83
CA SER A 75 1.65 4.89 10.49
C SER A 75 0.48 4.65 9.52
N LEU A 76 0.39 5.41 8.41
CA LEU A 76 -0.61 5.20 7.37
C LEU A 76 -0.41 3.91 6.56
N LEU A 77 0.81 3.36 6.49
CA LEU A 77 1.08 2.06 5.86
C LEU A 77 0.58 0.87 6.70
N GLY A 78 0.48 1.04 8.03
CA GLY A 78 0.05 -0.01 8.96
C GLY A 78 -1.41 0.07 9.41
N ASN A 79 -2.11 1.17 9.13
CA ASN A 79 -3.44 1.43 9.67
C ASN A 79 -4.54 0.98 8.71
N ILE A 80 -4.82 -0.32 8.67
CA ILE A 80 -6.05 -0.87 8.08
C ILE A 80 -7.27 -0.61 8.99
N HIS A 81 -7.08 -0.14 10.23
CA HIS A 81 -8.14 -0.17 11.23
C HIS A 81 -8.37 1.12 12.03
N ARG A 82 -9.39 1.91 11.64
CA ARG A 82 -10.08 2.86 12.54
C ARG A 82 -11.59 3.01 12.31
N ASN A 83 -12.26 2.09 11.60
CA ASN A 83 -13.73 2.12 11.44
C ASN A 83 -14.43 0.79 11.84
N GLY A 84 -14.07 0.25 13.02
CA GLY A 84 -14.98 -0.59 13.82
C GLY A 84 -15.22 -2.04 13.42
N ARG A 85 -14.67 -2.57 12.32
CA ARG A 85 -14.89 -3.97 11.88
C ARG A 85 -13.71 -4.91 12.19
N ARG A 86 -13.69 -5.50 13.39
CA ARG A 86 -12.72 -6.55 13.81
C ARG A 86 -12.52 -7.60 12.70
N GLY A 87 -11.28 -7.90 12.30
CA GLY A 87 -11.05 -9.07 11.43
C GLY A 87 -9.67 -9.23 10.76
N LEU A 88 -9.03 -8.17 10.27
CA LEU A 88 -7.85 -8.37 9.40
C LEU A 88 -6.56 -8.66 10.18
N ARG A 89 -6.12 -9.92 10.18
CA ARG A 89 -4.70 -10.24 10.39
C ARG A 89 -3.99 -10.15 9.04
N SER A 90 -3.67 -8.96 8.56
CA SER A 90 -2.72 -8.83 7.46
C SER A 90 -1.30 -8.93 8.01
N LEU A 91 -0.59 -10.00 7.68
CA LEU A 91 0.88 -10.01 7.75
C LEU A 91 1.39 -9.03 6.69
N LEU A 92 1.47 -7.75 7.05
CA LEU A 92 2.17 -6.72 6.28
C LEU A 92 3.67 -7.02 6.35
N THR A 93 4.15 -7.91 5.48
CA THR A 93 5.59 -8.01 5.24
C THR A 93 5.99 -6.83 4.34
N VAL A 94 6.40 -5.73 4.96
CA VAL A 94 7.01 -4.61 4.24
C VAL A 94 8.44 -5.03 3.87
N GLY A 95 8.62 -5.48 2.63
CA GLY A 95 9.94 -5.68 2.05
C GLY A 95 10.43 -4.36 1.46
N ILE A 96 11.37 -3.70 2.14
CA ILE A 96 12.19 -2.66 1.51
C ILE A 96 13.25 -3.41 0.70
N MET A 97 13.20 -3.31 -0.63
CA MET A 97 14.20 -3.92 -1.52
C MET A 97 15.03 -2.84 -2.19
#